data_AF-A0A9Q0Q7Q9-F1
#
_entry.id   AF-A0A9Q0Q7Q9-F1
#
_cell.length_a   1.000
_cell.length_b   1.000
_cell.length_c   1.000
_cell.angle_alpha   90.00
_cell.angle_beta   90.00
_cell.angle_gamma   90.00
#
_symmetry.space_group_name_H-M   'P 1'
#
loop_
_entity.id
_entity.type
_entity.pdbx_description
1 polymer ?
#
loop_
_entity_poly.entity_id
_entity_poly.type
_entity_poly.pdbx_seq_one_letter_code
_entity_poly.pdbx_strand_id
1 'polypeptide(L)'
;MTRFQNGSRLLSYTFFRSKTTSPVSPTIALIQGNFQIQHSRHFSNLARATTKEEKEPWWKDSMERLRNIGISAHIDSGKTTLTERILYYTGRIHEIHEVRGRDGVGAKMDSMDLEREKGITIQSAATYCTWNGYQVNIIDTPGHVDFTIEVERALRVLDGAILVLCSVGGVQSQSITVDRQMRRYEVPRLAFINKLDRMGADPWKVLNQ
;
A
#
# COMPACT_ATOMS: atom_id res chain seq x y z
N MET A 1 -39.08 25.36 31.74
CA MET A 1 -38.66 26.78 31.71
C MET A 1 -37.19 26.77 32.12
N THR A 2 -36.18 26.98 31.28
CA THR A 2 -36.01 27.98 30.21
C THR A 2 -35.00 27.46 29.19
N ARG A 3 -35.24 27.80 27.92
CA ARG A 3 -34.46 27.50 26.70
C ARG A 3 -33.15 28.31 26.61
N PHE A 4 -32.40 28.01 25.53
CA PHE A 4 -31.32 28.75 24.84
C PHE A 4 -29.92 28.17 25.13
N GLN A 5 -29.07 27.82 24.16
CA GLN A 5 -29.16 27.87 22.69
C GLN A 5 -28.05 26.97 22.08
N ASN A 6 -28.29 26.50 20.85
CA ASN A 6 -27.42 25.65 20.04
C ASN A 6 -26.07 26.32 19.69
N GLY A 7 -25.00 25.53 19.67
CA GLY A 7 -23.68 25.90 19.15
C GLY A 7 -23.05 24.73 18.40
N SER A 8 -23.66 24.34 17.28
CA SER A 8 -23.11 23.39 16.31
C SER A 8 -21.91 24.00 15.58
N ARG A 9 -20.69 23.59 15.95
CA ARG A 9 -19.47 23.84 15.14
C ARG A 9 -19.27 22.69 14.17
N LEU A 10 -19.90 22.81 13.00
CA LEU A 10 -19.53 22.07 11.79
C LEU A 10 -18.23 22.68 11.24
N LEU A 11 -17.13 21.94 11.35
CA LEU A 11 -15.88 22.24 10.64
C LEU A 11 -16.04 21.77 9.19
N SER A 12 -16.47 22.68 8.32
CA SER A 12 -16.45 22.51 6.87
C SER A 12 -15.01 22.62 6.35
N TYR A 13 -14.41 21.48 6.02
CA TYR A 13 -13.15 21.42 5.27
C TYR A 13 -13.43 21.60 3.78
N THR A 14 -13.23 22.82 3.29
CA THR A 14 -13.29 23.17 1.86
C THR A 14 -11.97 22.75 1.21
N PHE A 15 -11.89 21.52 0.69
CA PHE A 15 -10.71 21.07 -0.05
C PHE A 15 -10.72 21.69 -1.46
N PHE A 16 -9.77 22.59 -1.68
CA PHE A 16 -9.51 23.27 -2.94
C PHE A 16 -9.15 22.25 -4.03
N ARG A 17 -10.02 22.12 -5.04
CA ARG A 17 -9.79 21.31 -6.23
C ARG A 17 -8.94 22.12 -7.22
N SER A 18 -7.65 21.85 -7.32
CA SER A 18 -6.84 22.41 -8.42
C SER A 18 -7.24 21.71 -9.73
N LYS A 19 -7.82 22.49 -10.64
CA LYS A 19 -7.93 22.11 -12.05
C LYS A 19 -6.70 22.67 -12.76
N THR A 20 -5.75 21.81 -13.12
CA THR A 20 -4.71 22.14 -14.10
C THR A 20 -5.28 21.89 -15.49
N THR A 21 -5.82 22.95 -16.10
CA THR A 21 -6.16 22.99 -17.53
C THR A 21 -5.02 23.65 -18.29
N SER A 22 -4.58 22.98 -19.35
CA SER A 22 -3.58 23.42 -20.33
C SER A 22 -3.99 24.71 -21.07
N PRO A 23 -3.03 25.48 -21.62
CA PRO A 23 -3.34 26.73 -22.33
C PRO A 23 -3.76 26.46 -23.78
N VAL A 24 -4.80 27.16 -24.24
CA VAL A 24 -5.25 27.20 -25.63
C VAL A 24 -4.84 28.55 -26.25
N SER A 25 -4.08 28.44 -27.34
CA SER A 25 -3.83 29.27 -28.54
C SER A 25 -4.03 30.81 -28.62
N PRO A 26 -3.29 31.46 -29.55
CA PRO A 26 -3.10 32.91 -29.63
C PRO A 26 -4.11 33.61 -30.56
N THR A 27 -4.44 34.86 -30.28
CA THR A 27 -5.09 35.76 -31.25
C THR A 27 -4.69 37.21 -30.98
N ILE A 28 -3.70 37.73 -31.72
CA ILE A 28 -3.58 39.17 -32.02
C ILE A 28 -3.19 39.27 -33.49
N ALA A 29 -4.07 39.90 -34.26
CA ALA A 29 -3.86 40.31 -35.64
C ALA A 29 -3.26 41.73 -35.70
N LEU A 30 -2.73 42.07 -36.89
CA LEU A 30 -2.32 43.39 -37.41
C LEU A 30 -0.88 43.82 -37.16
N ILE A 31 -0.01 43.63 -38.18
CA ILE A 31 0.78 44.71 -38.80
C ILE A 31 0.86 44.46 -40.32
N GLN A 32 0.67 45.55 -41.06
CA GLN A 32 0.68 45.69 -42.51
C GLN A 32 2.05 45.36 -43.15
N GLY A 33 2.02 44.90 -44.39
CA GLY A 33 3.22 44.83 -45.23
C GLY A 33 3.00 44.09 -46.55
N ASN A 34 2.62 44.84 -47.60
CA ASN A 34 2.56 44.36 -48.98
C ASN A 34 3.94 43.88 -49.48
N PHE A 35 4.05 42.63 -49.91
CA PHE A 35 4.97 42.26 -50.98
C PHE A 35 4.44 41.04 -51.73
N GLN A 36 4.25 41.19 -53.04
CA GLN A 36 3.70 40.21 -53.95
C GLN A 36 4.83 39.64 -54.81
N ILE A 37 5.15 38.35 -54.65
CA ILE A 37 5.85 37.56 -55.68
C ILE A 37 5.19 36.18 -55.77
N GLN A 38 4.66 35.88 -56.96
CA GLN A 38 4.20 34.58 -57.39
C GLN A 38 5.39 33.66 -57.68
N HIS A 39 5.34 32.40 -57.22
CA HIS A 39 5.70 31.15 -57.93
C HIS A 39 6.18 30.07 -56.95
N SER A 40 5.39 29.02 -56.75
CA SER A 40 5.77 27.63 -57.04
C SER A 40 4.78 26.67 -56.39
N ARG A 41 4.31 25.75 -57.23
CA ARG A 41 3.53 24.56 -56.87
C ARG A 41 4.40 23.62 -56.04
N HIS A 42 3.73 22.76 -55.27
CA HIS A 42 4.25 21.66 -54.43
C HIS A 42 4.41 22.00 -52.93
N PHE A 43 3.41 21.61 -52.14
CA PHE A 43 3.55 20.80 -50.91
C PHE A 43 2.15 20.49 -50.33
N SER A 44 1.27 19.92 -51.16
CA SER A 44 0.11 19.18 -50.64
C SER A 44 0.60 17.79 -50.26
N ASN A 45 0.98 17.57 -48.99
CA ASN A 45 1.01 16.26 -48.27
C ASN A 45 1.74 16.33 -46.91
N LEU A 46 1.48 17.35 -46.08
CA LEU A 46 2.06 17.40 -44.71
C LEU A 46 1.07 17.83 -43.64
N ALA A 47 -0.16 17.30 -43.67
CA ALA A 47 -1.15 17.54 -42.61
C ALA A 47 -2.09 16.34 -42.37
N ARG A 48 -1.62 15.12 -42.64
CA ARG A 48 -2.28 13.87 -42.21
C ARG A 48 -1.24 12.85 -41.74
N ALA A 49 -0.38 13.27 -40.82
CA ALA A 49 0.14 12.31 -39.86
C ALA A 49 -1.03 12.03 -38.90
N THR A 50 -1.88 11.08 -39.28
CA THR A 50 -2.74 10.38 -38.31
C THR A 50 -1.82 9.91 -37.21
N THR A 51 -1.90 10.52 -36.04
CA THR A 51 -1.32 9.98 -34.81
C THR A 51 -1.90 8.57 -34.68
N LYS A 52 -1.13 7.56 -35.10
CA LYS A 52 -1.43 6.18 -34.74
C LYS A 52 -1.49 6.20 -33.22
N GLU A 53 -2.65 5.89 -32.65
CA GLU A 53 -2.75 5.58 -31.22
C GLU A 53 -1.82 4.40 -30.97
N GLU A 54 -0.62 4.68 -30.47
CA GLU A 54 0.31 3.66 -30.02
C GLU A 54 -0.35 3.00 -28.81
N LYS A 55 -1.00 1.86 -29.08
CA LYS A 55 -1.65 1.06 -28.06
C LYS A 55 -0.57 0.66 -27.05
N GLU A 56 -0.66 1.21 -25.84
CA GLU A 56 0.29 0.93 -24.77
C GLU A 56 0.49 -0.58 -24.61
N PRO A 57 1.71 -1.05 -24.32
CA PRO A 57 1.98 -2.48 -24.21
C PRO A 57 1.05 -3.13 -23.20
N TRP A 58 0.54 -4.33 -23.53
CA TRP A 58 -0.41 -5.07 -22.68
C TRP A 58 0.09 -5.28 -21.23
N TRP A 59 1.41 -5.27 -21.02
CA TRP A 59 2.01 -5.47 -19.71
C TRP A 59 1.88 -4.25 -18.80
N LYS A 60 1.72 -3.02 -19.32
CA LYS A 60 1.57 -1.82 -18.48
C LYS A 60 0.32 -1.87 -17.60
N ASP A 61 -0.83 -2.19 -18.18
CA ASP A 61 -2.10 -2.30 -17.42
C ASP A 61 -2.05 -3.43 -16.38
N SER A 62 -1.28 -4.49 -16.67
CA SER A 62 -1.01 -5.58 -15.71
C SER A 62 -0.10 -5.13 -14.56
N MET A 63 0.96 -4.37 -14.85
CA MET A 63 1.89 -3.85 -13.85
C MET A 63 1.24 -2.82 -12.92
N GLU A 64 0.34 -1.98 -13.44
CA GLU A 64 -0.41 -1.01 -12.63
C GLU A 64 -1.32 -1.67 -11.59
N ARG A 65 -1.73 -2.92 -11.84
CA ARG A 65 -2.58 -3.73 -10.95
C ARG A 65 -1.80 -4.73 -10.10
N LEU A 66 -0.47 -4.76 -10.18
CA LEU A 66 0.39 -5.63 -9.37
C LEU A 66 0.89 -4.88 -8.13
N ARG A 67 0.85 -5.51 -6.95
CA ARG A 67 1.38 -4.93 -5.70
C ARG A 67 2.18 -5.98 -4.92
N ASN A 68 3.40 -5.64 -4.56
CA ASN A 68 4.23 -6.43 -3.64
C ASN A 68 4.19 -5.79 -2.26
N ILE A 69 3.47 -6.42 -1.33
CA ILE A 69 3.22 -5.89 0.01
C ILE A 69 3.89 -6.77 1.05
N GLY A 70 4.73 -6.17 1.90
CA GLY A 70 5.28 -6.86 3.06
C GLY A 70 4.42 -6.63 4.28
N ILE A 71 4.27 -7.66 5.12
CA ILE A 71 3.69 -7.50 6.44
C ILE A 71 4.83 -7.63 7.44
N SER A 72 5.05 -6.59 8.27
CA SER A 72 6.10 -6.58 9.29
C SER A 72 5.55 -6.11 10.63
N ALA A 73 6.12 -6.60 11.73
CA ALA A 73 5.64 -6.32 13.09
C ALA A 73 6.63 -6.82 14.14
N HIS A 74 6.49 -6.34 15.37
CA HIS A 74 7.10 -6.97 16.54
C HIS A 74 6.50 -8.38 16.82
N ILE A 75 7.22 -9.19 17.62
CA ILE A 75 6.79 -10.51 18.09
C ILE A 75 5.39 -10.41 18.71
N ASP A 76 4.57 -11.44 18.50
CA ASP A 76 3.23 -11.54 19.07
C ASP A 76 2.31 -10.34 18.74
N SER A 77 2.55 -9.60 17.65
CA SER A 77 1.63 -8.53 17.20
C SER A 77 0.48 -9.05 16.32
N GLY A 78 0.50 -10.34 15.96
CA GLY A 78 -0.53 -11.00 15.13
C GLY A 78 -0.32 -10.82 13.63
N LYS A 79 0.95 -10.84 13.19
CA LYS A 79 1.34 -10.66 11.79
C LYS A 79 0.83 -11.78 10.90
N THR A 80 1.19 -13.02 11.25
CA THR A 80 0.78 -14.24 10.58
C THR A 80 -0.74 -14.40 10.57
N THR A 81 -1.40 -14.08 11.69
CA THR A 81 -2.88 -14.08 11.79
C THR A 81 -3.51 -13.08 10.82
N LEU A 82 -2.92 -11.89 10.64
CA LEU A 82 -3.40 -10.92 9.66
C LEU A 82 -3.24 -11.45 8.23
N THR A 83 -2.08 -12.02 7.91
CA THR A 83 -1.80 -12.65 6.61
C THR A 83 -2.85 -13.71 6.26
N GLU A 84 -3.13 -14.62 7.19
CA GLU A 84 -4.14 -15.66 6.97
C GLU A 84 -5.55 -15.09 6.76
N ARG A 85 -5.93 -14.06 7.51
CA ARG A 85 -7.24 -13.40 7.31
C ARG A 85 -7.34 -12.78 5.92
N ILE A 86 -6.27 -12.17 5.41
CA ILE A 86 -6.25 -11.65 4.03
C ILE A 86 -6.44 -12.79 3.03
N LEU A 87 -5.74 -13.92 3.21
CA LEU A 87 -5.89 -15.08 2.33
C LEU A 87 -7.29 -15.69 2.38
N TYR A 88 -7.94 -15.69 3.55
CA TYR A 88 -9.29 -16.23 3.70
C TYR A 88 -10.31 -15.36 2.98
N TYR A 89 -10.27 -14.03 3.20
CA TYR A 89 -11.21 -13.11 2.58
C TYR A 89 -11.02 -12.99 1.06
N THR A 90 -9.82 -13.31 0.55
CA THR A 90 -9.54 -13.39 -0.89
C THR A 90 -9.85 -14.77 -1.49
N GLY A 91 -10.37 -15.71 -0.69
CA GLY A 91 -10.77 -17.05 -1.13
C GLY A 91 -9.61 -18.01 -1.40
N ARG A 92 -8.38 -17.71 -0.92
CA ARG A 92 -7.19 -18.56 -1.10
C ARG A 92 -7.06 -19.68 -0.08
N ILE A 93 -7.62 -19.48 1.10
CA ILE A 93 -7.73 -20.52 2.12
C ILE A 93 -9.21 -20.65 2.50
N HIS A 94 -9.66 -21.89 2.70
CA HIS A 94 -11.06 -22.18 3.05
C HIS A 94 -11.28 -22.26 4.56
N GLU A 95 -10.20 -22.40 5.33
CA GLU A 95 -10.21 -22.53 6.78
C GLU A 95 -9.06 -21.70 7.36
N ILE A 96 -9.28 -21.12 8.55
CA ILE A 96 -8.29 -20.35 9.28
C ILE A 96 -7.98 -21.12 10.56
N HIS A 97 -6.70 -21.36 10.80
CA HIS A 97 -6.19 -22.03 12.00
C HIS A 97 -5.41 -21.01 12.83
N GLU A 98 -5.45 -21.11 14.16
CA GLU A 98 -4.67 -20.18 14.98
C GLU A 98 -3.21 -20.63 15.10
N VAL A 99 -2.27 -19.67 15.03
CA VAL A 99 -0.82 -19.92 15.20
C VAL A 99 -0.50 -20.66 16.52
N ARG A 100 -1.29 -20.41 17.58
CA ARG A 100 -1.20 -21.10 18.88
C ARG A 100 -2.49 -21.83 19.24
N GLY A 101 -3.19 -22.33 18.23
CA GLY A 101 -4.45 -23.06 18.40
C GLY A 101 -4.27 -24.39 19.15
N ARG A 102 -5.35 -24.86 19.79
CA ARG A 102 -5.41 -26.19 20.43
C ARG A 102 -5.57 -27.35 19.43
N ASP A 103 -5.78 -27.00 18.17
CA ASP A 103 -5.94 -27.90 17.03
C ASP A 103 -4.60 -28.52 16.56
N GLY A 104 -3.46 -27.92 16.93
CA GLY A 104 -2.13 -28.45 16.61
C GLY A 104 -1.75 -28.35 15.13
N VAL A 105 -2.61 -27.75 14.30
CA VAL A 105 -2.41 -27.55 12.86
C VAL A 105 -1.48 -26.36 12.60
N GLY A 106 -1.61 -25.29 13.40
CA GLY A 106 -0.84 -24.06 13.24
C GLY A 106 -1.26 -23.24 12.01
N ALA A 107 -0.68 -22.06 11.86
CA ALA A 107 -0.97 -21.21 10.70
C ALA A 107 -0.39 -21.81 9.42
N LYS A 108 -1.10 -21.71 8.30
CA LYS A 108 -0.67 -22.24 6.99
C LYS A 108 0.60 -21.56 6.48
N MET A 109 0.88 -20.34 6.94
CA MET A 109 2.09 -19.59 6.60
C MET A 109 3.34 -20.13 7.31
N ASP A 110 3.19 -20.77 8.47
CA ASP A 110 4.29 -21.36 9.23
C ASP A 110 4.47 -22.82 8.77
N SER A 111 5.32 -23.01 7.77
CA SER A 111 5.50 -24.31 7.10
C SER A 111 6.43 -25.26 7.85
N MET A 112 7.35 -24.72 8.65
CA MET A 112 8.33 -25.49 9.40
C MET A 112 7.72 -26.00 10.72
N ASP A 113 8.05 -27.23 11.11
CA ASP A 113 7.55 -27.81 12.38
C ASP A 113 8.00 -27.00 13.60
N LEU A 114 9.21 -26.42 13.55
CA LEU A 114 9.72 -25.54 14.60
C LEU A 114 8.93 -24.22 14.70
N GLU A 115 8.47 -23.67 13.57
CA GLU A 115 7.64 -22.46 13.56
C GLU A 115 6.28 -22.74 14.22
N ARG A 116 5.66 -23.89 13.91
CA ARG A 116 4.40 -24.33 14.53
C ARG A 116 4.56 -24.61 16.03
N GLU A 117 5.66 -25.26 16.42
CA GLU A 117 5.93 -25.57 17.83
C GLU A 117 6.14 -24.30 18.66
N LYS A 118 6.90 -23.33 18.12
CA LYS A 118 7.23 -22.09 18.84
C LYS A 118 6.18 -20.99 18.64
N GLY A 119 5.30 -21.12 17.66
CA GLY A 119 4.34 -20.10 17.25
C GLY A 119 5.02 -18.79 16.88
N ILE A 120 6.12 -18.87 16.13
CA ILE A 120 6.88 -17.73 15.59
C ILE A 120 7.19 -18.00 14.12
N THR A 121 7.26 -16.92 13.33
CA THR A 121 7.73 -16.99 11.94
C THR A 121 9.25 -16.78 11.92
N ILE A 122 9.97 -17.75 11.35
CA ILE A 122 11.44 -17.80 11.26
C ILE A 122 11.89 -17.42 9.85
N GLN A 123 11.21 -17.93 8.82
CA GLN A 123 11.51 -17.61 7.42
C GLN A 123 10.43 -16.72 6.81
N SER A 124 10.84 -15.87 5.86
CA SER A 124 9.85 -15.06 5.14
C SER A 124 9.01 -15.94 4.22
N ALA A 125 7.69 -15.88 4.35
CA ALA A 125 6.77 -16.66 3.52
C ALA A 125 6.11 -15.77 2.46
N ALA A 126 6.23 -16.16 1.19
CA ALA A 126 5.60 -15.46 0.07
C ALA A 126 4.31 -16.16 -0.36
N THR A 127 3.23 -15.39 -0.51
CA THR A 127 1.94 -15.87 -0.99
C THR A 127 1.34 -14.88 -1.98
N TYR A 128 0.36 -15.30 -2.75
CA TYR A 128 -0.31 -14.43 -3.73
C TYR A 128 -1.82 -14.48 -3.53
N CYS A 129 -2.49 -13.36 -3.76
CA CYS A 129 -3.95 -13.27 -3.74
C CYS A 129 -4.45 -12.24 -4.76
N THR A 130 -5.75 -12.27 -5.03
CA THR A 130 -6.41 -11.33 -5.95
C THR A 130 -7.51 -10.61 -5.22
N TRP A 131 -7.55 -9.28 -5.33
CA TRP A 131 -8.58 -8.45 -4.69
C TRP A 131 -9.01 -7.31 -5.62
N ASN A 132 -10.29 -7.22 -5.94
CA ASN A 132 -10.86 -6.16 -6.79
C ASN A 132 -10.10 -5.94 -8.11
N GLY A 133 -9.65 -7.02 -8.77
CA GLY A 133 -8.88 -6.95 -10.01
C GLY A 133 -7.39 -6.63 -9.85
N TYR A 134 -6.91 -6.39 -8.63
CA TYR A 134 -5.49 -6.27 -8.30
C TYR A 134 -4.89 -7.64 -7.97
N GLN A 135 -3.65 -7.84 -8.40
CA GLN A 135 -2.81 -8.97 -8.02
C GLN A 135 -1.89 -8.51 -6.89
N VAL A 136 -1.98 -9.17 -5.74
CA VAL A 136 -1.22 -8.80 -4.55
C VAL A 136 -0.32 -9.97 -4.17
N ASN A 137 0.98 -9.72 -4.17
CA ASN A 137 1.99 -10.62 -3.62
C ASN A 137 2.26 -10.17 -2.19
N ILE A 138 2.05 -11.07 -1.23
CA ILE A 138 2.23 -10.81 0.19
C ILE A 138 3.50 -11.51 0.65
N ILE A 139 4.38 -10.77 1.33
CA ILE A 139 5.56 -11.30 2.00
C ILE A 139 5.36 -11.17 3.50
N ASP A 140 5.12 -12.29 4.18
CA ASP A 140 5.09 -12.36 5.64
C ASP A 140 6.52 -12.45 6.16
N THR A 141 6.93 -11.48 6.98
CA THR A 141 8.32 -11.39 7.44
C THR A 141 8.47 -11.88 8.88
N PRO A 142 9.64 -12.35 9.31
CA PRO A 142 9.89 -12.64 10.73
C PRO A 142 9.73 -11.40 11.62
N GLY A 143 9.25 -11.60 12.85
CA GLY A 143 9.08 -10.52 13.83
C GLY A 143 10.14 -10.48 14.95
N HIS A 144 11.02 -11.48 14.99
CA HIS A 144 12.05 -11.62 16.02
C HIS A 144 13.34 -10.88 15.63
N VAL A 145 14.06 -10.35 16.62
CA VAL A 145 15.32 -9.62 16.41
C VAL A 145 16.42 -10.47 15.77
N ASP A 146 16.38 -11.78 16.04
CA ASP A 146 17.37 -12.74 15.52
C ASP A 146 17.24 -12.95 14.01
N PHE A 147 16.10 -12.58 13.41
CA PHE A 147 15.82 -12.78 11.98
C PHE A 147 15.78 -11.46 11.21
N THR A 148 16.45 -10.43 11.72
CA THR A 148 16.52 -9.11 11.08
C THR A 148 17.07 -9.13 9.66
N ILE A 149 17.97 -10.07 9.32
CA ILE A 149 18.50 -10.22 7.96
C ILE A 149 17.42 -10.60 6.94
N GLU A 150 16.46 -11.44 7.34
CA GLU A 150 15.33 -11.85 6.50
C GLU A 150 14.39 -10.67 6.26
N VAL A 151 14.12 -9.88 7.30
CA VAL A 151 13.33 -8.63 7.17
C VAL A 151 14.02 -7.65 6.21
N GLU A 152 15.33 -7.44 6.32
CA GLU A 152 16.05 -6.54 5.40
C GLU A 152 16.05 -7.02 3.95
N ARG A 153 16.11 -8.34 3.72
CA ARG A 153 16.01 -8.91 2.37
C ARG A 153 14.63 -8.67 1.77
N ALA A 154 13.58 -8.90 2.56
CA ALA A 154 12.21 -8.66 2.11
C ALA A 154 11.97 -7.18 1.77
N LEU A 155 12.42 -6.24 2.62
CA LEU A 155 12.18 -4.80 2.41
C LEU A 155 12.75 -4.25 1.09
N ARG A 156 13.76 -4.90 0.49
CA ARG A 156 14.36 -4.45 -0.78
C ARG A 156 13.53 -4.74 -2.02
N VAL A 157 12.54 -5.63 -1.91
CA VAL A 157 11.73 -6.10 -3.05
C VAL A 157 10.27 -5.66 -2.97
N LEU A 158 9.92 -4.88 -1.94
CA LEU A 158 8.55 -4.49 -1.65
C LEU A 158 8.21 -3.11 -2.20
N ASP A 159 7.03 -2.99 -2.78
CA ASP A 159 6.47 -1.70 -3.21
C ASP A 159 5.90 -0.93 -2.01
N GLY A 160 5.49 -1.65 -0.97
CA GLY A 160 4.98 -1.09 0.27
C GLY A 160 4.92 -2.11 1.39
N ALA A 161 4.69 -1.64 2.62
CA ALA A 161 4.60 -2.52 3.78
C ALA A 161 3.45 -2.15 4.73
N ILE A 162 2.98 -3.13 5.48
CA ILE A 162 2.05 -2.95 6.59
C ILE A 162 2.83 -3.17 7.87
N LEU A 163 2.92 -2.12 8.70
CA LEU A 163 3.50 -2.18 10.03
C LEU A 163 2.41 -2.50 11.04
N VAL A 164 2.36 -3.74 11.53
CA VAL A 164 1.38 -4.17 12.52
C VAL A 164 1.87 -3.79 13.92
N LEU A 165 1.02 -3.13 14.69
CA LEU A 165 1.27 -2.69 16.06
C LEU A 165 0.24 -3.33 17.00
N CYS A 166 0.64 -3.65 18.23
CA CYS A 166 -0.26 -4.23 19.23
C CYS A 166 -0.89 -3.10 20.07
N SER A 167 -2.22 -3.06 20.17
CA SER A 167 -2.92 -2.03 20.96
C SER A 167 -2.60 -2.09 22.47
N VAL A 168 -2.39 -3.30 23.02
CA VAL A 168 -2.02 -3.48 24.43
C VAL A 168 -0.54 -3.17 24.66
N GLY A 169 0.32 -3.66 23.76
CA GLY A 169 1.77 -3.53 23.88
C GLY A 169 2.31 -2.15 23.53
N GLY A 170 1.58 -1.37 22.71
CA GLY A 170 2.06 -0.11 22.17
C GLY A 170 3.26 -0.25 21.23
N VAL A 171 3.95 0.87 20.99
CA VAL A 171 5.18 0.92 20.21
C VAL A 171 6.32 0.34 21.05
N GLN A 172 6.92 -0.75 20.57
CA GLN A 172 8.05 -1.42 21.21
C GLN A 172 9.36 -1.03 20.55
N SER A 173 10.49 -1.24 21.23
CA SER A 173 11.84 -0.98 20.69
C SER A 173 12.06 -1.67 19.35
N GLN A 174 11.52 -2.89 19.19
CA GLN A 174 11.61 -3.66 17.96
C GLN A 174 10.71 -3.09 16.85
N SER A 175 9.52 -2.57 17.18
CA SER A 175 8.68 -1.85 16.21
C SER A 175 9.42 -0.62 15.65
N ILE A 176 10.18 0.09 16.49
CA ILE A 176 11.02 1.22 16.07
C ILE A 176 12.15 0.74 15.15
N THR A 177 12.78 -0.40 15.46
CA THR A 177 13.81 -0.98 14.58
C THR A 177 13.26 -1.33 13.21
N VAL A 178 12.09 -1.97 13.14
CA VAL A 178 11.42 -2.28 11.87
C VAL A 178 11.04 -1.01 11.10
N ASP A 179 10.48 0.00 11.78
CA ASP A 179 10.17 1.30 11.16
C ASP A 179 11.44 1.98 10.60
N ARG A 180 12.56 1.94 11.35
CA ARG A 180 13.85 2.45 10.87
C ARG A 180 14.37 1.69 9.66
N GLN A 181 14.21 0.37 9.62
CA GLN A 181 14.56 -0.44 8.45
C GLN A 181 13.72 -0.05 7.23
N MET A 182 12.40 0.09 7.39
CA MET A 182 11.52 0.56 6.31
C MET A 182 11.89 1.96 5.81
N ARG A 183 12.23 2.89 6.72
CA ARG A 183 12.71 4.23 6.35
C ARG A 183 14.01 4.18 5.57
N ARG A 184 14.95 3.31 5.96
CA ARG A 184 16.25 3.17 5.28
C ARG A 184 16.10 2.75 3.82
N TYR A 185 15.14 1.88 3.55
CA TYR A 185 14.83 1.39 2.19
C TYR A 185 13.72 2.20 1.51
N GLU A 186 13.31 3.34 2.09
CA GLU A 186 12.27 4.23 1.55
C GLU A 186 10.93 3.53 1.23
N VAL A 187 10.63 2.44 1.93
CA VAL A 187 9.40 1.65 1.71
C VAL A 187 8.20 2.41 2.29
N PRO A 188 7.20 2.78 1.47
CA PRO A 188 5.94 3.35 1.95
C PRO A 188 5.24 2.36 2.86
N ARG A 189 4.73 2.83 4.00
CA ARG A 189 4.13 1.94 5.00
C ARG A 189 2.85 2.45 5.61
N LEU A 190 1.95 1.51 5.86
CA LEU A 190 0.68 1.72 6.55
C LEU A 190 0.76 1.09 7.94
N ALA A 191 0.48 1.87 8.98
CA ALA A 191 0.38 1.36 10.34
C ALA A 191 -0.99 0.71 10.58
N PHE A 192 -1.00 -0.51 11.09
CA PHE A 192 -2.22 -1.25 11.42
C PHE A 192 -2.20 -1.65 12.91
N ILE A 193 -3.13 -1.11 13.70
CA ILE A 193 -3.24 -1.41 15.13
C ILE A 193 -4.13 -2.64 15.31
N ASN A 194 -3.56 -3.71 15.85
CA ASN A 194 -4.19 -5.00 16.07
C ASN A 194 -4.47 -5.27 17.56
N LYS A 195 -5.21 -6.35 17.85
CA LYS A 195 -5.53 -6.84 19.21
C LYS A 195 -6.35 -5.87 20.05
N LEU A 196 -7.33 -5.22 19.43
CA LEU A 196 -8.26 -4.29 20.09
C LEU A 196 -9.30 -4.99 20.98
N ASP A 197 -9.43 -6.31 20.83
CA ASP A 197 -10.29 -7.19 21.62
C ASP A 197 -9.75 -7.48 23.03
N ARG A 198 -8.46 -7.23 23.28
CA ARG A 198 -7.81 -7.57 24.55
C ARG A 198 -8.07 -6.54 25.64
N MET A 199 -8.17 -7.01 26.88
CA MET A 199 -8.22 -6.13 28.06
C MET A 199 -6.96 -5.25 28.12
N GLY A 200 -7.14 -3.94 28.30
CA GLY A 200 -6.05 -2.97 28.31
C GLY A 200 -5.61 -2.49 26.93
N ALA A 201 -6.37 -2.78 25.87
CA ALA A 201 -6.14 -2.20 24.54
C ALA A 201 -6.41 -0.68 24.56
N ASP A 202 -5.42 0.10 24.13
CA ASP A 202 -5.53 1.55 24.00
C ASP A 202 -4.88 2.02 22.68
N PRO A 203 -5.67 2.17 21.60
CA PRO A 203 -5.14 2.59 20.30
C PRO A 203 -4.65 4.04 20.31
N TRP A 204 -5.20 4.91 21.16
CA TRP A 204 -4.82 6.31 21.24
C TRP A 204 -3.44 6.49 21.83
N LYS A 205 -3.10 5.67 22.83
CA LYS A 205 -1.73 5.58 23.35
C LYS A 205 -0.73 5.21 22.25
N VAL A 206 -1.07 4.27 21.37
CA VAL A 206 -0.18 3.88 20.26
C VAL A 206 0.01 5.01 19.25
N LEU A 207 -1.05 5.77 18.95
CA LEU A 207 -0.98 6.90 18.03
C LEU A 207 -0.15 8.08 18.55
N ASN A 208 -0.10 8.26 19.87
CA ASN A 208 0.64 9.35 20.51
C ASN A 208 2.14 9.05 20.72
N GLN A 209 2.61 7.88 20.30
CA GLN A 209 4.00 7.41 20.43
C GLN A 209 4.76 7.51 19.11
#